data_AF-A0A5C9BKP8-F1
#
_entry.id   AF-A0A5C9BKP8-F1
#
_cell.length_a   1.000
_cell.length_b   1.000
_cell.length_c   1.000
_cell.angle_alpha   90.00
_cell.angle_beta   90.00
_cell.angle_gamma   90.00
#
_symmetry.space_group_name_H-M   'P 1'
#
loop_
_entity.id
_entity.type
_entity.pdbx_description
1 polymer ?
#
loop_
_entity_poly.entity_id
_entity_poly.type
_entity_poly.pdbx_seq_one_letter_code
_entity_poly.pdbx_strand_id
1 'polypeptide(L)'
;MPLTPADQSLLAMLAKYYVLTREQLQRLSNSGHSSGRTTRKRLAKLLAEGFIARHNIPVALPNWSGAAPVYFPTKSGAEALASSFNDERFLAINTRHPRGDRLAHWIAVNETRMVIEQAIAKQNEVSLDGWINEWEPINKADAEPQHFTLHTQLSESPKLSCSPDAGFVLSLRGFSKVYYLERDLGTSSP
;
A
#
# COMPACT_ATOMS: atom_id res chain seq x y z
N MET A 1 14.19 -21.46 -1.14
CA MET A 1 15.51 -20.86 -0.78
C MET A 1 15.33 -19.87 0.37
N PRO A 2 16.29 -19.65 1.30
CA PRO A 2 16.08 -18.66 2.37
C PRO A 2 15.91 -17.23 1.83
N LEU A 3 14.95 -16.50 2.40
CA LEU A 3 14.76 -15.08 2.14
C LEU A 3 15.92 -14.30 2.75
N THR A 4 16.50 -13.36 1.98
CA THR A 4 17.51 -12.45 2.53
C THR A 4 16.82 -11.28 3.23
N PRO A 5 17.49 -10.53 4.12
CA PRO A 5 16.90 -9.36 4.79
C PRO A 5 16.33 -8.31 3.81
N ALA A 6 16.99 -8.13 2.66
CA ALA A 6 16.51 -7.24 1.61
C ALA A 6 15.27 -7.78 0.87
N ASP A 7 15.12 -9.10 0.77
CA ASP A 7 13.90 -9.70 0.19
C ASP A 7 12.73 -9.57 1.17
N GLN A 8 12.97 -9.81 2.46
CA GLN A 8 12.00 -9.59 3.54
C GLN A 8 11.56 -8.12 3.60
N SER A 9 12.48 -7.17 3.44
CA SER A 9 12.15 -5.75 3.38
C SER A 9 11.23 -5.40 2.21
N LEU A 10 11.49 -5.92 1.01
CA LEU A 10 10.60 -5.72 -0.16
C LEU A 10 9.22 -6.33 0.05
N LEU A 11 9.16 -7.54 0.62
CA LEU A 11 7.90 -8.18 0.98
C LEU A 11 7.14 -7.36 2.03
N ALA A 12 7.82 -6.86 3.06
CA ALA A 12 7.21 -6.03 4.10
C ALA A 12 6.67 -4.70 3.54
N MET A 13 7.34 -4.09 2.55
CA MET A 13 6.79 -2.95 1.82
C MET A 13 5.51 -3.33 1.09
N LEU A 14 5.50 -4.45 0.36
CA LEU A 14 4.28 -4.92 -0.32
C LEU A 14 3.16 -5.28 0.65
N ALA A 15 3.48 -5.81 1.83
CA ALA A 15 2.51 -6.03 2.90
C ALA A 15 1.91 -4.70 3.41
N LYS A 16 2.73 -3.66 3.53
CA LYS A 16 2.34 -2.33 4.04
C LYS A 16 1.51 -1.52 3.04
N TYR A 17 1.88 -1.54 1.76
CA TYR A 17 1.26 -0.72 0.71
C TYR A 17 0.34 -1.50 -0.22
N TYR A 18 0.27 -2.82 -0.07
CA TYR A 18 -0.48 -3.78 -0.89
C TYR A 18 -0.03 -3.84 -2.37
N VAL A 19 -0.18 -2.74 -3.11
CA VAL A 19 0.15 -2.65 -4.54
C VAL A 19 1.21 -1.58 -4.76
N LEU A 20 2.38 -1.99 -5.26
CA LEU A 20 3.46 -1.05 -5.61
C LEU A 20 4.04 -1.34 -6.98
N THR A 21 4.52 -0.29 -7.62
CA THR A 21 5.31 -0.41 -8.85
C THR A 21 6.78 -0.66 -8.53
N ARG A 22 7.55 -1.09 -9.53
CA ARG A 22 8.99 -1.27 -9.38
C ARG A 22 9.67 0.03 -8.94
N GLU A 23 9.27 1.15 -9.51
CA GLU A 23 9.82 2.48 -9.26
C GLU A 23 9.57 2.92 -7.81
N GLN A 24 8.36 2.67 -7.29
CA GLN A 24 8.03 2.89 -5.88
C GLN A 24 8.87 2.00 -4.97
N LEU A 25 8.95 0.69 -5.25
CA LEU A 25 9.78 -0.25 -4.49
C LEU A 25 11.26 0.12 -4.52
N GLN A 26 11.79 0.60 -5.64
CA GLN A 26 13.16 1.06 -5.75
C GLN A 26 13.39 2.30 -4.87
N ARG A 27 12.51 3.31 -4.93
CA ARG A 27 12.61 4.52 -4.10
C ARG A 27 12.56 4.20 -2.60
N LEU A 28 11.70 3.27 -2.19
CA LEU A 28 11.56 2.86 -0.79
C LEU A 28 12.72 1.98 -0.30
N SER A 29 13.23 1.07 -1.14
CA SER A 29 14.27 0.11 -0.72
C SER A 29 15.70 0.64 -0.82
N ASN A 30 15.97 1.55 -1.77
CA ASN A 30 17.34 1.96 -2.11
C ASN A 30 17.37 3.39 -2.67
N SER A 31 17.13 4.38 -1.81
CA SER A 31 17.17 5.81 -2.20
C SER A 31 18.50 6.29 -2.78
N GLY A 32 19.60 5.55 -2.60
CA GLY A 32 20.95 5.87 -3.10
C GLY A 32 21.42 5.15 -4.37
N HIS A 33 20.64 4.22 -4.95
CA HIS A 33 21.07 3.44 -6.12
C HIS A 33 20.17 3.63 -7.34
N SER A 34 20.73 4.24 -8.40
CA SER A 34 19.99 4.65 -9.61
C SER A 34 19.61 3.50 -10.56
N SER A 35 20.38 2.40 -10.59
CA SER A 35 20.29 1.39 -11.65
C SER A 35 19.01 0.53 -11.68
N GLY A 36 18.33 0.34 -10.53
CA GLY A 36 17.15 -0.52 -10.40
C GLY A 36 17.36 -2.02 -10.72
N ARG A 37 18.56 -2.41 -11.20
CA ARG A 37 18.92 -3.80 -11.57
C ARG A 37 18.77 -4.76 -10.40
N THR A 38 19.23 -4.35 -9.22
CA THR A 38 19.11 -5.14 -7.99
C THR A 38 17.65 -5.39 -7.63
N THR A 39 16.82 -4.35 -7.65
CA THR A 39 15.38 -4.46 -7.39
C THR A 39 14.71 -5.41 -8.39
N ARG A 40 15.00 -5.30 -9.70
CA ARG A 40 14.49 -6.23 -10.72
C ARG A 40 14.88 -7.68 -10.44
N LYS A 41 16.16 -7.94 -10.12
CA LYS A 41 16.65 -9.28 -9.81
C LYS A 41 15.92 -9.88 -8.60
N ARG A 42 15.71 -9.08 -7.55
CA ARG A 42 14.97 -9.51 -6.34
C ARG A 42 13.50 -9.76 -6.61
N LEU A 43 12.84 -8.88 -7.37
CA LEU A 43 11.43 -9.09 -7.75
C LEU A 43 11.26 -10.32 -8.63
N ALA A 44 12.17 -10.58 -9.58
CA ALA A 44 12.15 -11.80 -10.38
C ALA A 44 12.31 -13.06 -9.51
N LYS A 45 13.20 -13.02 -8.52
CA LYS A 45 13.36 -14.10 -7.54
C LYS A 45 12.09 -14.31 -6.71
N LEU A 46 11.53 -13.24 -6.13
CA LEU A 46 10.31 -13.33 -5.32
C LEU A 46 9.09 -13.82 -6.12
N LEU A 47 9.00 -13.44 -7.40
CA LEU A 47 7.99 -13.95 -8.33
C LEU A 47 8.18 -15.45 -8.61
N ALA A 48 9.41 -15.88 -8.89
CA ALA A 48 9.72 -17.28 -9.20
C ALA A 48 9.42 -18.22 -8.02
N GLU A 49 9.64 -17.74 -6.79
CA GLU A 49 9.31 -18.49 -5.56
C GLU A 49 7.83 -18.34 -5.15
N GLY A 50 7.03 -17.55 -5.88
CA GLY A 50 5.59 -17.40 -5.61
C GLY A 50 5.22 -16.54 -4.40
N PHE A 51 6.17 -15.80 -3.81
CA PHE A 51 5.90 -14.91 -2.66
C PHE A 51 5.20 -13.61 -3.05
N ILE A 52 5.35 -13.19 -4.30
CA ILE A 52 4.63 -12.03 -4.86
C ILE A 52 4.02 -12.43 -6.19
N ALA A 53 3.02 -11.67 -6.62
CA ALA A 53 2.45 -11.74 -7.95
C ALA A 53 2.61 -10.39 -8.65
N ARG A 54 2.37 -10.38 -9.98
CA ARG A 54 2.42 -9.18 -10.81
C ARG A 54 1.12 -8.99 -11.57
N HIS A 55 0.70 -7.74 -11.76
CA HIS A 55 -0.42 -7.36 -12.60
C HIS A 55 0.02 -6.24 -13.55
N ASN A 56 -0.31 -6.36 -14.84
CA ASN A 56 -0.03 -5.30 -15.80
C ASN A 56 -1.07 -4.18 -15.67
N ILE A 57 -0.65 -2.92 -15.67
CA ILE A 57 -1.59 -1.80 -15.67
C ILE A 57 -2.20 -1.70 -17.07
N PRO A 58 -3.54 -1.75 -17.21
CA PRO A 58 -4.20 -1.81 -18.52
C PRO A 58 -4.13 -0.48 -19.30
N VAL A 59 -3.91 0.64 -18.62
CA VAL A 59 -3.88 1.98 -19.21
C VAL A 59 -2.60 2.69 -18.78
N ALA A 60 -1.92 3.36 -19.71
CA ALA A 60 -0.76 4.17 -19.38
C ALA A 60 -1.19 5.31 -18.43
N LEU A 61 -0.59 5.36 -17.25
CA LEU A 61 -0.81 6.44 -16.30
C LEU A 61 -0.21 7.75 -16.84
N PRO A 62 -0.89 8.91 -16.71
CA PRO A 62 -0.30 10.19 -17.02
C PRO A 62 1.03 10.37 -16.26
N ASN A 63 2.08 10.83 -16.93
CA ASN A 63 3.45 10.99 -16.39
C ASN A 63 4.20 9.69 -16.05
N TRP A 64 3.70 8.52 -16.44
CA TRP A 64 4.39 7.24 -16.26
C TRP A 64 4.82 6.65 -17.59
N SER A 65 6.06 6.16 -17.67
CA SER A 65 6.61 5.56 -18.88
C SER A 65 6.03 4.15 -19.10
N GLY A 66 4.87 4.08 -19.75
CA GLY A 66 4.25 2.85 -20.23
C GLY A 66 3.51 2.01 -19.17
N ALA A 67 2.95 0.89 -19.62
CA ALA A 67 2.25 -0.11 -18.80
C ALA A 67 3.22 -0.91 -17.91
N ALA A 68 3.83 -0.23 -16.93
CA ALA A 68 4.70 -0.89 -15.96
C ALA A 68 3.87 -1.86 -15.08
N PRO A 69 4.39 -3.06 -14.77
CA PRO A 69 3.69 -3.97 -13.88
C PRO A 69 3.67 -3.43 -12.44
N VAL A 70 2.59 -3.72 -11.74
CA VAL A 70 2.50 -3.62 -10.29
C VAL A 70 2.78 -4.98 -9.65
N TYR A 71 3.22 -4.95 -8.40
CA TYR A 71 3.52 -6.11 -7.58
C TYR A 71 2.66 -6.06 -6.32
N PHE A 72 2.25 -7.23 -5.84
CA PHE A 72 1.45 -7.40 -4.63
C PHE A 72 1.77 -8.73 -3.94
N PRO A 73 1.56 -8.87 -2.62
CA PRO A 73 1.94 -10.08 -1.90
C PRO A 73 0.95 -11.23 -2.18
N THR A 74 1.46 -12.46 -2.17
CA THR A 74 0.62 -13.67 -2.17
C THR A 74 0.43 -14.19 -0.75
N LYS A 75 -0.45 -15.18 -0.55
CA LYS A 75 -0.60 -15.89 0.74
C LYS A 75 0.72 -16.49 1.21
N SER A 76 1.47 -17.14 0.31
CA SER A 76 2.79 -17.69 0.64
C SER A 76 3.79 -16.60 1.04
N GLY A 77 3.75 -15.42 0.40
CA GLY A 77 4.57 -14.28 0.81
C GLY A 77 4.22 -13.75 2.19
N ALA A 78 2.93 -13.70 2.52
CA ALA A 78 2.42 -13.31 3.84
C ALA A 78 2.87 -14.29 4.93
N GLU A 79 2.75 -15.60 4.69
CA GLU A 79 3.22 -16.66 5.59
C GLU A 79 4.74 -16.60 5.81
N ALA A 80 5.51 -16.40 4.72
CA ALA A 80 6.95 -16.28 4.79
C ALA A 80 7.39 -15.04 5.60
N LEU A 81 6.67 -13.93 5.50
CA LEU A 81 6.86 -12.75 6.34
C LEU A 81 6.52 -13.02 7.80
N ALA A 82 5.36 -13.63 8.06
CA ALA A 82 4.92 -13.95 9.42
C ALA A 82 5.96 -14.82 10.15
N SER A 83 6.47 -15.85 9.46
CA SER A 83 7.54 -16.70 9.98
C SER A 83 8.87 -15.94 10.15
N SER A 84 9.24 -15.10 9.18
CA SER A 84 10.52 -14.36 9.22
C SER A 84 10.58 -13.32 10.34
N PHE A 85 9.47 -12.64 10.62
CA PHE A 85 9.39 -11.58 11.63
C PHE A 85 8.81 -12.08 12.96
N ASN A 86 8.38 -13.35 13.03
CA ASN A 86 7.63 -13.91 14.15
C ASN A 86 6.41 -13.04 14.51
N ASP A 87 5.64 -12.66 13.48
CA ASP A 87 4.52 -11.71 13.60
C ASP A 87 3.32 -12.18 12.76
N GLU A 88 2.31 -12.75 13.43
CA GLU A 88 1.10 -13.28 12.78
C GLU A 88 0.24 -12.19 12.12
N ARG A 89 0.46 -10.91 12.42
CA ARG A 89 -0.28 -9.81 11.77
C ARG A 89 -0.06 -9.80 10.26
N PHE A 90 1.06 -10.35 9.78
CA PHE A 90 1.32 -10.52 8.35
C PHE A 90 0.36 -11.49 7.67
N LEU A 91 -0.26 -12.44 8.39
CA LEU A 91 -1.26 -13.35 7.83
C LEU A 91 -2.58 -12.65 7.47
N ALA A 92 -2.84 -11.49 8.08
CA ALA A 92 -4.05 -10.69 7.84
C ALA A 92 -3.87 -9.63 6.75
N ILE A 93 -2.74 -9.60 6.04
CA ILE A 93 -2.51 -8.63 4.95
C ILE A 93 -3.36 -8.99 3.73
N ASN A 94 -3.66 -7.99 2.91
CA ASN A 94 -4.40 -8.23 1.68
C ASN A 94 -3.50 -8.93 0.65
N THR A 95 -3.86 -10.16 0.30
CA THR A 95 -3.17 -10.97 -0.74
C THR A 95 -4.08 -11.27 -1.93
N ARG A 96 -5.22 -10.57 -2.04
CA ARG A 96 -6.16 -10.79 -3.13
C ARG A 96 -5.55 -10.27 -4.42
N HIS A 97 -6.01 -10.80 -5.55
CA HIS A 97 -5.60 -10.26 -6.82
C HIS A 97 -6.19 -8.85 -6.97
N PRO A 98 -5.38 -7.82 -7.23
CA PRO A 98 -5.87 -6.46 -7.35
C PRO A 98 -6.77 -6.31 -8.57
N ARG A 99 -7.76 -5.41 -8.43
CA ARG A 99 -8.66 -5.03 -9.53
C ARG A 99 -7.93 -4.12 -10.51
N GLY A 100 -7.93 -4.50 -11.79
CA GLY A 100 -7.22 -3.75 -12.84
C GLY A 100 -7.65 -2.29 -12.97
N ASP A 101 -8.93 -1.99 -12.78
CA ASP A 101 -9.50 -0.65 -12.86
C ASP A 101 -9.15 0.25 -11.66
N ARG A 102 -8.70 -0.32 -10.54
CA ARG A 102 -8.32 0.41 -9.32
C ARG A 102 -6.82 0.59 -9.16
N LEU A 103 -6.00 -0.05 -10.00
CA LEU A 103 -4.53 -0.01 -9.88
C LEU A 103 -3.98 1.42 -9.91
N ALA A 104 -4.44 2.22 -10.87
CA ALA A 104 -4.04 3.62 -11.04
C ALA A 104 -4.28 4.43 -9.75
N HIS A 105 -5.46 4.23 -9.18
CA HIS A 105 -5.91 4.88 -7.98
C HIS A 105 -5.08 4.48 -6.76
N TRP A 106 -4.90 3.18 -6.51
CA TRP A 106 -4.08 2.67 -5.40
C TRP A 106 -2.62 3.14 -5.48
N ILE A 107 -2.05 3.20 -6.68
CA ILE A 107 -0.72 3.76 -6.90
C ILE A 107 -0.66 5.23 -6.46
N ALA A 108 -1.65 6.04 -6.83
CA ALA A 108 -1.71 7.46 -6.49
C ALA A 108 -1.91 7.72 -4.99
N VAL A 109 -2.75 6.91 -4.32
CA VAL A 109 -2.90 6.94 -2.86
C VAL A 109 -1.58 6.60 -2.18
N ASN A 110 -0.89 5.55 -2.66
CA ASN A 110 0.41 5.15 -2.13
C ASN A 110 1.50 6.21 -2.35
N GLU A 111 1.52 6.94 -3.48
CA GLU A 111 2.43 8.10 -3.63
C GLU A 111 2.21 9.14 -2.54
N THR A 112 0.95 9.46 -2.22
CA THR A 112 0.62 10.45 -1.20
C THR A 112 1.10 9.97 0.18
N ARG A 113 0.84 8.70 0.53
CA ARG A 113 1.35 8.08 1.76
C ARG A 113 2.87 8.13 1.84
N MET A 114 3.55 7.75 0.76
CA MET A 114 5.02 7.75 0.69
C MET A 114 5.60 9.15 0.93
N VAL A 115 5.00 10.19 0.34
CA VAL A 115 5.42 11.58 0.55
C VAL A 115 5.25 11.99 2.01
N ILE A 116 4.11 11.67 2.63
CA ILE A 116 3.85 11.97 4.05
C ILE A 116 4.87 11.27 4.95
N GLU A 117 5.06 9.96 4.77
CA GLU A 117 6.00 9.18 5.58
C GLU A 117 7.46 9.66 5.41
N GLN A 118 7.85 10.05 4.20
CA GLN A 118 9.18 10.63 3.95
C GLN A 118 9.34 12.03 4.55
N ALA A 119 8.31 12.87 4.51
CA ALA A 119 8.33 14.18 5.15
C ALA A 119 8.45 14.03 6.67
N ILE A 120 7.70 13.10 7.26
CA ILE A 120 7.76 12.78 8.67
C ILE A 120 9.14 12.24 9.05
N ALA A 121 9.73 11.34 8.26
CA ALA A 121 11.06 10.79 8.54
C ALA A 121 12.21 11.83 8.53
N LYS A 122 11.98 13.05 8.01
CA LYS A 122 12.96 14.15 7.99
C LYS A 122 12.89 15.06 9.21
N GLN A 123 11.99 14.79 10.15
CA GLN A 123 11.74 15.61 11.33
C GLN A 123 11.31 14.71 12.51
N ASN A 124 11.21 15.26 13.73
CA ASN A 124 10.95 14.47 14.94
C ASN A 124 9.76 14.99 15.78
N GLU A 125 8.98 15.94 15.28
CA GLU A 125 7.88 16.56 16.02
C GLU A 125 6.52 15.92 15.72
N VAL A 126 6.30 15.54 14.47
CA VAL A 126 5.07 14.92 13.97
C VAL A 126 5.27 13.42 13.83
N SER A 127 4.31 12.61 14.27
CA SER A 127 4.26 11.16 14.01
C SER A 127 3.04 10.79 13.15
N LEU A 128 3.17 9.69 12.40
CA LEU A 128 2.06 9.03 11.72
C LEU A 128 1.64 7.84 12.58
N ASP A 129 0.55 7.98 13.34
CA ASP A 129 0.13 6.98 14.32
C ASP A 129 -0.69 5.86 13.70
N GLY A 130 -1.37 6.14 12.58
CA GLY A 130 -2.18 5.18 11.88
C GLY A 130 -2.46 5.60 10.44
N TRP A 131 -2.60 4.60 9.57
CA TRP A 131 -3.03 4.76 8.19
C TRP A 131 -3.95 3.58 7.84
N ILE A 132 -5.13 3.88 7.29
CA ILE A 132 -6.11 2.89 6.85
C ILE A 132 -6.46 3.21 5.39
N ASN A 133 -6.48 2.19 4.54
CA ASN A 133 -6.85 2.30 3.13
C ASN A 133 -8.17 1.60 2.83
N GLU A 134 -8.77 1.90 1.67
CA GLU A 134 -9.99 1.24 1.19
C GLU A 134 -9.90 -0.29 1.03
N TRP A 135 -8.68 -0.86 1.00
CA TRP A 135 -8.44 -2.30 0.84
C TRP A 135 -8.07 -3.02 2.14
N GLU A 136 -7.98 -2.32 3.27
CA GLU A 136 -7.61 -2.90 4.56
C GLU A 136 -8.85 -3.31 5.36
N PRO A 137 -8.94 -4.56 5.86
CA PRO A 137 -9.97 -4.92 6.83
C PRO A 137 -9.65 -4.27 8.18
N ILE A 138 -10.55 -3.42 8.67
CA ILE A 138 -10.41 -2.73 9.97
C ILE A 138 -10.60 -3.73 11.12
N ASN A 139 -11.61 -4.62 11.03
CA ASN A 139 -11.85 -5.66 12.01
C ASN A 139 -11.23 -6.99 11.58
N LYS A 140 -9.94 -7.17 11.87
CA LYS A 140 -9.20 -8.40 11.53
C LYS A 140 -9.63 -9.64 12.32
N ALA A 141 -10.45 -9.47 13.36
CA ALA A 141 -10.93 -10.53 14.26
C ALA A 141 -12.35 -11.02 13.93
N ASP A 142 -13.08 -10.37 13.02
CA ASP A 142 -14.42 -10.80 12.66
C ASP A 142 -14.39 -12.02 11.74
N ALA A 143 -15.28 -12.99 12.01
CA ALA A 143 -15.35 -14.27 11.30
C ALA A 143 -15.66 -14.14 9.80
N GLU A 144 -16.26 -13.01 9.40
CA GLU A 144 -16.35 -12.59 8.02
C GLU A 144 -15.48 -11.35 7.80
N PRO A 145 -14.40 -11.44 6.99
CA PRO A 145 -13.65 -10.26 6.59
C PRO A 145 -14.52 -9.45 5.63
N GLN A 146 -15.47 -8.71 6.18
CA GLN A 146 -16.27 -7.74 5.46
C GLN A 146 -15.35 -6.64 4.95
N HIS A 147 -15.55 -6.24 3.71
CA HIS A 147 -14.87 -5.07 3.16
C HIS A 147 -15.39 -3.85 3.90
N PHE A 148 -14.63 -3.35 4.86
CA PHE A 148 -14.94 -2.08 5.48
C PHE A 148 -14.42 -0.97 4.56
N THR A 149 -15.35 -0.32 3.87
CA THR A 149 -15.07 1.00 3.31
C THR A 149 -14.90 1.95 4.49
N LEU A 150 -13.89 2.81 4.46
CA LEU A 150 -13.91 3.98 5.33
C LEU A 150 -15.19 4.75 4.99
N HIS A 151 -16.12 4.82 5.92
CA HIS A 151 -17.42 5.44 5.71
C HIS A 151 -17.79 6.23 6.96
N THR A 152 -18.01 7.51 6.78
CA THR A 152 -18.50 8.40 7.83
C THR A 152 -19.82 9.01 7.37
N GLN A 153 -20.92 8.67 8.04
CA GLN A 153 -22.19 9.36 7.85
C GLN A 153 -22.11 10.73 8.57
N LEU A 154 -22.16 11.81 7.81
CA LEU A 154 -22.05 13.19 8.31
C LEU A 154 -23.42 13.80 8.67
N SER A 155 -24.48 13.41 7.97
CA SER A 155 -25.85 13.81 8.28
C SER A 155 -26.84 12.76 7.78
N GLU A 156 -27.85 12.40 8.57
CA GLU A 156 -28.92 11.49 8.12
C GLU A 156 -29.97 12.21 7.27
N SER A 157 -30.13 13.53 7.47
CA SER A 157 -31.07 14.38 6.74
C SER A 157 -30.53 15.80 6.57
N PRO A 158 -30.14 16.22 5.36
CA PRO A 158 -30.04 15.41 4.15
C PRO A 158 -28.99 14.31 4.31
N LYS A 159 -29.17 13.16 3.64
CA LYS A 159 -28.17 12.09 3.66
C LYS A 159 -26.85 12.59 3.09
N LEU A 160 -25.86 12.75 3.96
CA LEU A 160 -24.51 13.15 3.62
C LEU A 160 -23.55 12.16 4.23
N SER A 161 -22.69 11.57 3.42
CA SER A 161 -21.63 10.68 3.87
C SER A 161 -20.33 10.99 3.14
N CYS A 162 -19.22 10.61 3.77
CA CYS A 162 -17.88 10.69 3.23
C CYS A 162 -17.30 9.28 3.23
N SER A 163 -16.77 8.84 2.09
CA SER A 163 -16.14 7.52 1.97
C SER A 163 -14.74 7.65 1.37
N PRO A 164 -13.75 8.05 2.18
CA PRO A 164 -12.45 8.44 1.66
C PRO A 164 -11.61 7.26 1.22
N ASP A 165 -10.76 7.49 0.21
CA ASP A 165 -9.81 6.50 -0.30
C ASP A 165 -8.85 5.99 0.80
N ALA A 166 -8.46 6.90 1.69
CA ALA A 166 -7.68 6.59 2.89
C ALA A 166 -7.96 7.56 4.04
N GLY A 167 -7.68 7.10 5.25
CA GLY A 167 -7.71 7.89 6.48
C GLY A 167 -6.43 7.69 7.28
N PHE A 168 -5.90 8.74 7.88
CA PHE A 168 -4.68 8.65 8.68
C PHE A 168 -4.67 9.62 9.85
N VAL A 169 -3.88 9.29 10.88
CA VAL A 169 -3.77 10.08 12.11
C VAL A 169 -2.37 10.66 12.22
N LEU A 170 -2.28 11.97 12.33
CA LEU A 170 -1.04 12.65 12.68
C LEU A 170 -1.09 13.12 14.13
N SER A 171 0.02 12.98 14.84
CA SER A 171 0.17 13.45 16.21
C SER A 171 1.33 14.43 16.35
N LEU A 172 1.13 15.46 17.15
CA LEU A 172 2.10 16.51 17.46
C LEU A 172 1.90 16.97 18.90
N ARG A 173 2.91 16.80 19.76
CA ARG A 173 2.92 17.31 21.15
C ARG A 173 1.67 16.90 21.96
N GLY A 174 1.24 15.64 21.83
CA GLY A 174 0.08 15.09 22.53
C GLY A 174 -1.28 15.42 21.91
N PHE A 175 -1.32 16.22 20.84
CA PHE A 175 -2.52 16.43 20.04
C PHE A 175 -2.54 15.46 18.87
N SER A 176 -3.69 14.86 18.59
CA SER A 176 -3.89 13.96 17.45
C SER A 176 -5.02 14.48 16.57
N LYS A 177 -4.85 14.37 15.25
CA LYS A 177 -5.88 14.74 14.29
C LYS A 177 -6.01 13.71 13.19
N VAL A 178 -7.25 13.38 12.86
CA VAL A 178 -7.61 12.51 11.72
C VAL A 178 -7.65 13.36 10.45
N TYR A 179 -7.06 12.82 9.39
CA TYR A 179 -7.08 13.36 8.05
C TYR A 179 -7.68 12.33 7.11
N TYR A 180 -8.51 12.80 6.18
CA TYR A 180 -9.08 11.98 5.11
C TYR A 180 -8.42 12.38 3.79
N LEU A 181 -8.10 11.39 2.97
CA LEU A 181 -7.50 11.55 1.66
C LEU A 181 -8.51 11.14 0.59
N GLU A 182 -8.71 12.04 -0.38
CA GLU A 182 -9.40 11.76 -1.63
C GLU A 182 -8.49 12.07 -2.81
N ARG A 183 -8.42 11.14 -3.76
CA ARG A 183 -7.70 11.20 -5.02
C ARG A 183 -8.63 10.92 -6.20
N ASP A 184 -9.19 12.02 -6.70
CA ASP A 184 -9.79 12.07 -8.02
C ASP A 184 -8.69 12.06 -9.10
N LEU A 185 -8.76 11.08 -9.99
CA LEU A 185 -7.90 10.95 -11.17
C LEU A 185 -8.56 11.51 -12.45
N GLY A 186 -9.68 12.23 -12.32
CA GLY A 186 -10.43 12.79 -13.44
C GLY A 186 -11.11 11.71 -14.28
N THR A 187 -11.45 10.56 -13.68
CA THR A 187 -12.14 9.45 -14.35
C THR A 187 -13.65 9.64 -14.38
N SER A 188 -14.16 10.69 -13.75
CA SER A 188 -15.55 11.13 -13.79
C SER A 188 -15.83 11.75 -15.17
N SER A 189 -16.75 11.19 -15.94
CA SER A 189 -17.26 11.85 -17.15
C SER A 189 -17.87 13.22 -16.78
N PRO A 190 -17.71 14.25 -17.63
CA PRO A 190 -18.34 15.56 -17.43
C PRO A 190 -19.87 15.49 -17.43
#